data_AF-A0A2Z5GA90-F1
#
_entry.id   AF-A0A2Z5GA90-F1
#
_cell.length_a   1.000
_cell.length_b   1.000
_cell.length_c   1.000
_cell.angle_alpha   90.00
_cell.angle_beta   90.00
_cell.angle_gamma   90.00
#
_symmetry.space_group_name_H-M   'P 1'
#
loop_
_entity.id
_entity.type
_entity.pdbx_description
1 polymer ?
#
loop_
_entity_poly.entity_id
_entity_poly.type
_entity_poly.pdbx_seq_one_letter_code
_entity_poly.pdbx_strand_id
1 'polypeptide(L)' 'MHLAMLDFCGRHDIVSDIEIIRMDQVDYAYERLPKSDVKYRFVINMDSLKAYISN' A
#
# COMPACT_ATOMS: atom_id res chain seq x y z
N MET A 1 -20.57 8.90 -10.95
CA MET A 1 -20.67 7.42 -11.02
C MET A 1 -19.42 6.68 -10.53
N HIS A 2 -18.45 7.31 -9.85
CA HIS A 2 -17.20 6.65 -9.41
C HIS A 2 -17.11 6.32 -7.91
N LEU A 3 -18.05 6.75 -7.07
CA LEU A 3 -18.00 6.52 -5.61
C LEU A 3 -18.74 5.25 -5.16
N ALA A 4 -19.58 4.66 -6.02
CA ALA A 4 -20.47 3.56 -5.64
C ALA A 4 -19.72 2.33 -5.07
N MET A 5 -18.53 2.03 -5.59
CA MET A 5 -17.71 0.92 -5.11
C MET A 5 -17.05 1.25 -3.75
N LEU A 6 -16.51 2.46 -3.58
CA LEU A 6 -15.91 2.88 -2.31
C LEU A 6 -16.96 2.94 -1.20
N ASP A 7 -18.16 3.46 -1.50
CA ASP A 7 -19.28 3.51 -0.56
C ASP A 7 -19.80 2.12 -0.21
N PHE A 8 -19.76 1.17 -1.15
CA PHE A 8 -20.11 -0.22 -0.89
C PHE A 8 -19.06 -0.88 0.01
N CYS A 9 -17.78 -0.76 -0.31
CA CYS A 9 -16.71 -1.34 0.50
C CYS A 9 -16.72 -0.79 1.93
N GLY A 10 -16.91 0.53 2.10
CA GLY A 10 -16.99 1.15 3.42
C GLY A 10 -18.23 0.73 4.24
N ARG A 11 -19.37 0.46 3.58
CA ARG A 11 -20.59 -0.01 4.28
C ARG A 11 -20.56 -1.49 4.65
N HIS A 12 -19.79 -2.29 3.94
CA HIS A 12 -19.71 -3.74 4.12
C HIS A 12 -18.41 -4.20 4.80
N ASP A 13 -17.61 -3.26 5.32
CA ASP A 13 -16.30 -3.52 5.95
C ASP A 13 -15.36 -4.34 5.05
N ILE A 14 -15.42 -4.08 3.74
CA ILE A 14 -14.58 -4.75 2.75
C ILE A 14 -13.25 -4.01 2.72
N VAL A 15 -12.29 -4.54 3.46
CA VAL A 15 -10.91 -4.06 3.51
C VAL A 15 -9.98 -4.98 2.71
N SER A 16 -8.93 -4.40 2.14
CA SER A 16 -7.85 -5.20 1.53
C SER A 16 -6.80 -5.50 2.58
N ASP A 17 -6.31 -6.73 2.60
CA ASP A 17 -5.06 -7.04 3.28
C ASP A 17 -3.92 -6.31 2.58
N ILE A 18 -3.16 -5.53 3.34
CA ILE A 18 -2.07 -4.71 2.83
C ILE A 18 -0.80 -4.91 3.65
N GLU A 19 0.34 -4.76 2.99
CA GLU A 19 1.65 -4.64 3.62
C GLU A 19 2.15 -3.20 3.44
N ILE A 20 2.30 -2.49 4.55
CA ILE A 20 2.75 -1.09 4.55
C ILE A 20 4.28 -1.07 4.44
N ILE A 21 4.80 -0.36 3.45
CA ILE A 21 6.23 -0.13 3.26
C ILE A 21 6.57 1.35 3.38
N ARG A 22 7.78 1.66 3.83
CA ARG A 22 8.33 3.01 3.78
C ARG A 22 8.90 3.32 2.40
N MET A 23 9.13 4.60 2.12
CA MET A 23 9.67 5.07 0.84
C MET A 23 11.08 4.51 0.55
N ASP A 24 11.91 4.34 1.58
CA ASP A 24 13.25 3.75 1.48
C ASP A 24 13.24 2.24 1.19
N GLN A 25 12.08 1.59 1.27
CA GLN A 25 11.93 0.15 1.10
C GLN A 25 11.30 -0.25 -0.24
N VAL A 26 11.09 0.71 -1.15
CA VAL A 26 10.43 0.48 -2.44
C VAL A 26 11.18 -0.54 -3.29
N ASP A 27 12.50 -0.47 -3.37
CA ASP A 27 13.31 -1.39 -4.17
C ASP A 27 13.20 -2.83 -3.64
N TYR A 28 13.27 -3.00 -2.32
CA TYR A 28 13.09 -4.30 -1.67
C TYR A 28 11.69 -4.89 -1.91
N ALA A 29 10.64 -4.06 -1.85
CA ALA A 29 9.28 -4.49 -2.15
C ALA A 29 9.13 -4.88 -3.64
N TYR A 30 9.79 -4.15 -4.54
CA TYR A 30 9.79 -4.44 -5.97
C TYR A 30 10.41 -5.81 -6.28
N GLU A 31 11.48 -6.19 -5.59
CA GLU A 31 12.11 -7.53 -5.74
C GLU A 31 11.24 -8.69 -5.23
N ARG A 32 10.29 -8.41 -4.32
CA ARG A 32 9.37 -9.42 -3.76
C ARG A 32 8.13 -9.65 -4.61
N LEU A 33 7.73 -8.66 -5.42
CA LEU A 33 6.58 -8.77 -6.32
C LEU A 33 6.64 -10.00 -7.27
N PRO A 34 7.75 -10.29 -7.97
CA PRO A 34 7.83 -11.43 -8.89
C PRO A 34 7.83 -12.78 -8.16
N LYS A 35 8.27 -12.80 -6.90
CA LYS A 35 8.36 -14.00 -6.08
C LYS A 35 7.00 -14.40 -5.48
N SER A 36 5.95 -13.61 -5.73
CA SER A 36 4.64 -13.72 -5.06
C SER A 36 4.74 -13.74 -3.53
N ASP A 37 5.85 -13.24 -2.98
CA ASP A 37 6.11 -13.14 -1.54
C ASP A 37 5.53 -11.81 -1.02
N VAL A 38 4.22 -11.66 -1.18
CA VAL A 38 3.46 -10.45 -0.85
C VAL A 38 2.08 -10.86 -0.34
N LYS A 39 1.65 -10.25 0.76
CA LYS A 39 0.25 -10.28 1.19
C LYS A 39 -0.57 -9.35 0.31
N TYR A 40 -0.97 -9.83 -0.87
CA TYR A 40 -1.87 -9.23 -1.87
C TYR A 40 -1.51 -7.83 -2.42
N ARG A 41 -1.17 -6.83 -1.59
CA ARG A 41 -0.91 -5.45 -1.99
C ARG A 41 0.11 -4.77 -1.07
N PHE A 42 1.14 -4.17 -1.68
CA PHE A 42 1.99 -3.19 -0.99
C PHE A 42 1.33 -1.81 -1.01
N VAL A 43 1.40 -1.10 0.11
CA VAL A 43 0.96 0.30 0.24
C VAL A 43 2.12 1.12 0.76
N ILE A 44 2.53 2.15 0.02
CA ILE A 44 3.62 3.04 0.44
C ILE A 44 3.06 4.07 1.41
N ASN A 45 3.63 4.14 2.61
CA ASN A 45 3.31 5.20 3.55
C ASN A 45 4.00 6.50 3.13
N MET A 46 3.23 7.45 2.61
CA MET A 46 3.74 8.74 2.13
C MET A 46 4.24 9.66 3.25
N ASP A 47 3.87 9.44 4.52
CA ASP A 47 4.45 10.20 5.63
C ASP A 47 5.96 9.92 5.79
N SER A 48 6.40 8.73 5.38
CA SER A 48 7.83 8.39 5.35
C SER A 48 8.64 9.18 4.32
N LEU A 49 7.99 9.78 3.31
CA LEU A 49 8.67 10.62 2.32
C LEU A 49 9.24 11.90 2.94
N LYS A 50 8.50 12.52 3.88
CA LYS A 50 9.00 13.71 4.58
C LYS A 50 10.25 13.40 5.39
N ALA A 51 10.28 12.24 6.05
CA ALA A 51 11.46 11.78 6.80
C ALA A 51 12.65 11.50 5.87
N TYR A 52 12.41 10.96 4.67
CA TYR A 52 13.45 10.69 3.68
C TYR A 52 14.07 11.97 3.07
N ILE A 53 13.25 12.96 2.70
CA ILE A 53 13.73 14.21 2.06
C ILE A 53 14.37 15.18 3.08
N SER A 54 14.02 15.07 4.36
CA SER A 54 14.55 15.95 5.42
C SER A 54 15.89 15.47 6.01
N ASN A 55 16.51 14.46 5.41
CA ASN A 55 17.75 13.81 5.85
C ASN A 55 18.79 13.84 4.73
#